data_AF-A0A8C9BAE0-F1
#
_entry.id   AF-A0A8C9BAE0-F1
#
_cell.length_a   1.000
_cell.length_b   1.000
_cell.length_c   1.000
_cell.angle_alpha   90.00
_cell.angle_beta   90.00
_cell.angle_gamma   90.00
#
_symmetry.space_group_name_H-M   'P 1'
#
loop_
_entity.id
_entity.type
_entity.pdbx_description
1 polymer ?
#
loop_
_entity_poly.entity_id
_entity_poly.type
_entity_poly.pdbx_seq_one_letter_code
_entity_poly.pdbx_strand_id
1 'polypeptide(L)'
;MKGPSPTSSLLLLLLLLSPDPGGALPLAPSTTSCCTQFYRQPLSSKLLRNIIRVEFQEADGDCHLQAFLFHLSRRSVCIHPQNRSLTLFDCQGKRLQGTLPPSLEIGKMGL
;
A
#
# COMPACT_ATOMS: atom_id res chain seq x y z
N MET A 1 34.25 48.28 16.11
CA MET A 1 33.02 47.47 16.13
C MET A 1 32.51 47.37 14.69
N LYS A 2 32.67 46.21 14.03
CA LYS A 2 32.24 46.03 12.64
C LYS A 2 30.86 45.35 12.68
N GLY A 3 29.80 46.11 12.40
CA GLY A 3 28.44 45.59 12.37
C GLY A 3 28.29 44.55 11.25
N PRO A 4 27.42 43.54 11.43
CA PRO A 4 27.20 42.53 10.40
C PRO A 4 26.63 43.16 9.13
N SER A 5 27.18 42.75 7.98
CA SER A 5 26.80 43.22 6.65
C SER A 5 25.31 42.95 6.36
N PRO A 6 24.54 43.91 5.81
CA PRO A 6 23.10 43.77 5.58
C PRO A 6 22.75 42.63 4.62
N THR A 7 23.68 42.24 3.75
CA THR A 7 23.54 41.10 2.84
C THR A 7 23.45 39.75 3.55
N SER A 8 24.14 39.59 4.68
CA SER A 8 24.07 38.35 5.47
C SER A 8 22.72 38.22 6.15
N SER A 9 22.12 39.33 6.58
CA SER A 9 20.80 39.35 7.21
C SER A 9 19.69 39.06 6.18
N LEU A 10 19.81 39.61 4.97
CA LEU A 10 18.91 39.34 3.84
C LEU A 10 18.95 37.88 3.38
N LEU A 11 20.14 37.28 3.31
CA LEU A 11 20.29 35.84 3.02
C LEU A 11 19.60 34.98 4.08
N LEU A 12 19.72 35.34 5.36
CA LEU A 12 19.05 34.63 6.45
C LEU A 12 17.52 34.74 6.36
N LEU A 13 17.01 35.93 6.02
CA LEU A 13 15.59 36.18 5.80
C LEU A 13 15.04 35.40 4.60
N LEU A 14 15.80 35.30 3.51
CA LEU A 14 15.43 34.50 2.32
C LEU A 14 15.39 33.00 2.62
N LEU A 15 16.31 32.51 3.46
CA LEU A 15 16.30 31.13 3.97
C LEU A 15 15.06 30.84 4.83
N LEU A 16 14.62 31.81 5.66
CA LEU A 16 13.43 31.67 6.50
C LEU A 16 12.10 31.80 5.72
N LEU A 17 12.09 32.56 4.62
CA LEU A 17 10.92 32.73 3.75
C LEU A 17 10.81 31.69 2.64
N SER A 18 11.76 30.74 2.56
CA SER A 18 11.65 29.62 1.63
C SER A 18 10.42 28.79 2.03
N PRO A 19 9.38 28.68 1.19
CA PRO A 19 8.29 27.76 1.48
C PRO A 19 8.87 26.35 1.53
N ASP A 20 8.90 25.80 2.74
CA ASP A 20 9.25 24.41 2.98
C ASP A 20 8.36 23.54 2.07
N PRO A 21 8.93 22.69 1.20
CA PRO A 21 8.15 21.75 0.42
C PRO A 21 7.57 20.62 1.29
N GLY A 22 7.63 20.71 2.62
CA GLY A 22 6.64 20.13 3.52
C GLY A 22 5.26 20.77 3.37
N GLY A 23 4.88 21.05 2.13
CA GLY A 23 3.51 21.03 1.71
C GLY A 23 2.94 19.68 2.14
N ALA A 24 1.91 19.77 2.97
CA ALA A 24 0.97 18.71 3.19
C ALA A 24 0.47 18.17 1.84
N LEU A 25 1.18 17.21 1.26
CA LEU A 25 0.48 16.13 0.59
C LEU A 25 -0.40 15.55 1.70
N PRO A 26 -1.71 15.37 1.52
CA PRO A 26 -2.38 14.34 2.29
C PRO A 26 -1.56 13.10 1.97
N LEU A 27 -0.69 12.70 2.91
CA LEU A 27 -0.19 11.35 2.99
C LEU A 27 -1.49 10.56 3.00
N ALA A 28 -1.90 10.08 1.82
CA ALA A 28 -2.77 8.93 1.73
C ALA A 28 -2.22 7.98 2.79
N PRO A 29 -3.05 7.39 3.65
CA PRO A 29 -2.56 6.56 4.74
C PRO A 29 -1.84 5.35 4.11
N SER A 30 -0.56 5.54 3.83
CA SER A 30 0.44 4.58 3.44
C SER A 30 1.40 4.50 4.62
N THR A 31 0.87 4.49 5.84
CA THR A 31 1.41 3.57 6.82
C THR A 31 1.13 2.20 6.22
N THR A 32 2.02 1.68 5.37
CA THR A 32 1.89 0.33 4.82
C THR A 32 1.90 -0.60 6.01
N SER A 33 0.71 -0.96 6.50
CA SER A 33 0.57 -1.88 7.61
C SER A 33 0.96 -3.24 7.07
N CYS A 34 2.23 -3.62 7.28
CA CYS A 34 2.71 -4.90 6.79
C CYS A 34 1.90 -6.03 7.42
N CYS A 35 1.42 -6.95 6.60
CA CYS A 35 0.88 -8.21 7.08
C CYS A 35 1.97 -8.95 7.86
N THR A 36 1.73 -9.17 9.15
CA THR A 36 2.58 -10.01 10.02
C THR A 36 1.99 -11.40 10.23
N GLN A 37 0.69 -11.57 9.93
CA GLN A 37 -0.02 -12.84 10.05
C GLN A 37 -1.06 -12.98 8.93
N PHE A 38 -1.29 -14.23 8.51
CA PHE A 38 -2.31 -14.58 7.53
C PHE A 38 -3.60 -15.11 8.17
N TYR A 39 -4.71 -14.84 7.49
CA TYR A 39 -5.97 -15.54 7.76
C TYR A 39 -5.84 -17.00 7.32
N ARG A 40 -6.04 -17.92 8.28
CA ARG A 40 -5.71 -19.35 8.10
C ARG A 40 -6.75 -20.11 7.27
N GLN A 41 -8.01 -19.69 7.31
CA GLN A 41 -9.11 -20.37 6.63
C GLN A 41 -9.39 -19.71 5.28
N PRO A 42 -10.04 -20.41 4.33
CA PRO A 42 -10.59 -19.74 3.16
C PRO A 42 -11.71 -18.78 3.58
N LEU A 43 -11.77 -17.61 2.94
CA LEU A 43 -12.84 -16.66 3.12
C LEU A 43 -14.14 -17.20 2.53
N SER A 44 -15.24 -16.94 3.23
CA SER A 44 -16.57 -17.29 2.74
C SER A 44 -16.95 -16.46 1.51
N SER A 45 -17.76 -17.03 0.62
CA SER A 45 -18.22 -16.31 -0.58
C SER A 45 -18.95 -15.01 -0.27
N LYS A 46 -19.61 -14.91 0.89
CA LYS A 46 -20.24 -13.67 1.37
C LYS A 46 -19.22 -12.57 1.64
N LEU A 47 -18.08 -12.91 2.28
CA LEU A 47 -16.99 -11.95 2.50
C LEU A 47 -16.34 -11.53 1.20
N LEU A 48 -16.09 -12.50 0.29
CA LEU A 48 -15.47 -12.23 -1.01
C LEU A 48 -16.27 -11.22 -1.85
N ARG A 49 -17.61 -11.29 -1.81
CA ARG A 49 -18.48 -10.32 -2.50
C ARG A 49 -18.36 -8.90 -1.98
N ASN A 50 -17.98 -8.73 -0.72
CA ASN A 50 -17.88 -7.42 -0.04
C ASN A 50 -16.48 -6.81 -0.11
N ILE A 51 -15.54 -7.45 -0.79
CA ILE A 51 -14.21 -6.86 -1.05
C ILE A 51 -14.38 -5.67 -1.99
N ILE A 52 -13.87 -4.53 -1.55
CA ILE A 52 -13.87 -3.25 -2.27
C ILE A 52 -12.61 -3.12 -3.12
N ARG A 53 -11.46 -3.51 -2.55
CA ARG A 53 -10.15 -3.38 -3.18
C ARG A 53 -9.27 -4.56 -2.78
N VAL A 54 -8.35 -4.92 -3.65
CA VAL A 54 -7.28 -5.86 -3.33
C VAL A 54 -5.94 -5.22 -3.62
N GLU A 55 -4.99 -5.37 -2.71
CA GLU A 55 -3.62 -4.93 -2.88
C GLU A 55 -2.68 -6.13 -2.73
N PHE A 56 -1.56 -6.07 -3.44
CA PHE A 56 -0.47 -7.01 -3.27
C PHE A 56 0.64 -6.34 -2.47
N GLN A 57 1.07 -7.00 -1.41
CA GLN A 57 2.22 -6.62 -0.60
C GLN A 57 3.39 -7.50 -1.01
N GLU A 58 4.41 -6.86 -1.57
CA GLU A 58 5.68 -7.51 -1.90
C GLU A 58 6.49 -7.77 -0.63
N ALA A 59 7.38 -8.77 -0.68
CA ALA A 59 8.36 -9.02 0.36
C ALA A 59 9.67 -8.30 0.00
N ASP A 60 9.64 -6.97 0.02
CA ASP A 60 10.69 -6.07 -0.47
C ASP A 60 11.77 -5.72 0.57
N GLY A 61 11.61 -6.20 1.80
CA GLY A 61 12.53 -5.95 2.91
C GLY A 61 11.94 -5.03 3.98
N ASP A 62 11.00 -4.15 3.62
CA ASP A 62 10.21 -3.37 4.58
C ASP A 62 9.07 -4.22 5.13
N CYS A 63 8.40 -4.96 4.23
CA CYS A 63 7.53 -6.05 4.63
C CYS A 63 8.23 -7.39 4.39
N HIS A 64 8.31 -8.23 5.43
CA HIS A 64 9.00 -9.54 5.32
C HIS A 64 8.13 -10.67 4.75
N LEU A 65 6.83 -10.43 4.61
CA LEU A 65 5.88 -11.44 4.15
C LEU A 65 5.20 -10.97 2.86
N GLN A 66 5.16 -11.84 1.88
CA GLN A 66 4.35 -11.63 0.68
C GLN A 66 2.87 -11.90 1.01
N ALA A 67 1.98 -10.96 0.70
CA ALA A 67 0.57 -11.06 1.08
C ALA A 67 -0.38 -10.40 0.07
N PHE A 68 -1.62 -10.88 0.04
CA PHE A 68 -2.73 -10.16 -0.57
C PHE A 68 -3.57 -9.50 0.52
N LEU A 69 -3.77 -8.19 0.42
CA LEU A 69 -4.62 -7.43 1.34
C LEU A 69 -6.01 -7.27 0.71
N PHE A 70 -6.99 -7.93 1.32
CA PHE A 70 -8.39 -7.79 0.93
C PHE A 70 -9.02 -6.69 1.76
N HIS A 71 -9.34 -5.56 1.13
CA HIS A 71 -9.95 -4.41 1.79
C HIS A 71 -11.47 -4.52 1.76
N LEU A 72 -12.08 -4.61 2.94
CA LEU A 72 -13.51 -4.48 3.16
C LEU A 72 -13.82 -3.10 3.75
N SER A 73 -15.08 -2.70 3.80
CA SER A 73 -15.49 -1.35 4.27
C SER A 73 -15.00 -0.95 5.66
N ARG A 74 -14.69 -1.93 6.52
CA ARG A 74 -14.35 -1.71 7.93
C ARG A 74 -13.00 -2.28 8.35
N ARG A 75 -12.39 -3.14 7.54
CA ARG A 75 -11.16 -3.87 7.88
C ARG A 75 -10.49 -4.43 6.66
N SER A 76 -9.21 -4.73 6.80
CA SER A 76 -8.42 -5.44 5.81
C SER A 76 -8.12 -6.85 6.31
N VAL A 77 -7.99 -7.80 5.40
CA VAL A 77 -7.63 -9.19 5.70
C VAL A 77 -6.40 -9.58 4.89
N CYS A 78 -5.36 -10.03 5.59
CA CYS A 78 -4.13 -10.55 5.00
C CYS A 78 -4.31 -12.01 4.57
N ILE A 79 -4.16 -12.26 3.27
CA ILE A 79 -4.33 -13.57 2.65
C ILE A 79 -2.98 -14.05 2.12
N HIS A 80 -2.62 -15.29 2.48
CA HIS A 80 -1.42 -15.92 1.97
C HIS A 80 -1.53 -16.16 0.46
N PRO A 81 -0.45 -15.99 -0.34
CA PRO A 81 -0.47 -16.20 -1.80
C PRO A 81 -0.98 -17.57 -2.27
N GLN A 82 -0.92 -18.59 -1.41
CA GLN A 82 -1.41 -19.96 -1.71
C GLN A 82 -2.82 -20.25 -1.17
N ASN A 83 -3.53 -19.27 -0.61
CA ASN A 83 -4.85 -19.48 -0.03
C ASN A 83 -5.93 -19.59 -1.13
N ARG A 84 -6.80 -20.61 -1.04
CA ARG A 84 -7.91 -20.84 -2.01
C ARG A 84 -8.88 -19.67 -2.16
N SER A 85 -8.90 -18.72 -1.22
CA SER A 85 -9.71 -17.48 -1.34
C SER A 85 -9.39 -16.68 -2.58
N LEU A 86 -8.14 -16.73 -3.08
CA LEU A 86 -7.72 -16.01 -4.29
C LEU A 86 -8.41 -16.59 -5.52
N THR A 87 -8.39 -17.91 -5.70
CA THR A 87 -9.10 -18.60 -6.79
C THR A 87 -10.60 -18.36 -6.71
N LEU A 88 -11.19 -18.43 -5.50
CA LEU A 88 -12.63 -18.17 -5.30
C LEU A 88 -13.02 -16.72 -5.59
N PHE A 89 -12.12 -15.78 -5.42
CA PHE A 89 -12.32 -14.37 -5.74
C PHE A 89 -12.28 -14.14 -7.24
N ASP A 90 -11.29 -14.71 -7.93
CA ASP A 90 -11.13 -14.63 -9.38
C ASP A 90 -12.31 -15.26 -10.13
N CYS A 91 -12.77 -16.44 -9.68
CA CYS A 91 -13.98 -17.08 -10.24
C CYS A 91 -15.26 -16.24 -10.08
N GLN A 92 -15.30 -15.23 -9.21
CA GLN A 92 -16.43 -14.30 -9.10
C GLN A 92 -16.38 -13.15 -10.12
N GLY A 93 -15.40 -13.15 -11.04
CA GLY A 93 -15.22 -12.11 -12.04
C GLY A 93 -14.73 -10.78 -11.46
N LYS A 94 -14.27 -10.79 -10.20
CA LYS A 94 -13.67 -9.62 -9.57
C LYS A 94 -12.17 -9.64 -9.84
N ARG A 95 -11.70 -8.74 -10.72
CA ARG A 95 -10.27 -8.60 -11.01
C ARG A 95 -9.57 -7.96 -9.81
N LEU A 96 -8.38 -8.47 -9.50
CA LEU A 96 -7.46 -7.85 -8.54
C LEU A 96 -7.10 -6.45 -9.05
N GLN A 97 -7.65 -5.41 -8.41
CA GLN A 97 -7.41 -4.01 -8.76
C GLN A 97 -6.11 -3.52 -8.10
N GLY A 98 -4.99 -3.80 -8.76
CA GLY A 98 -3.66 -3.34 -8.38
C GLY A 98 -2.63 -3.75 -9.42
N THR A 99 -1.47 -3.09 -9.41
CA THR A 99 -0.30 -3.53 -10.18
C THR A 99 0.16 -4.87 -9.63
N LEU A 100 -0.41 -5.96 -10.13
CA LEU A 100 0.13 -7.29 -9.91
C LEU A 100 1.53 -7.32 -10.53
N PRO A 101 2.55 -7.81 -9.81
CA PRO A 101 3.82 -8.06 -10.45
C PRO A 101 3.61 -9.08 -11.59
N PRO A 102 4.30 -8.93 -12.74
CA PRO A 102 4.11 -9.81 -13.90
C PRO A 102 4.34 -11.31 -13.59
N SER A 103 4.99 -11.64 -12.48
CA SER A 103 5.13 -13.02 -11.97
C SER A 103 3.84 -13.63 -11.41
N LEU A 104 2.82 -12.82 -11.12
CA LEU A 104 1.54 -13.19 -10.54
C LEU A 104 0.39 -12.98 -11.54
N GLU A 105 0.70 -12.98 -12.83
CA GLU A 105 -0.27 -13.16 -13.91
C GLU A 105 -1.09 -14.43 -13.61
N ILE A 106 -2.26 -14.23 -12.99
CA ILE A 106 -3.25 -15.24 -12.63
C ILE A 106 -3.79 -16.00 -13.86
N GLY A 107 -3.29 -15.66 -15.07
CA GLY A 107 -3.53 -16.33 -16.34
C GLY A 107 -2.60 -17.50 -16.67
N LYS A 108 -1.82 -18.03 -15.71
CA LYS A 108 -1.03 -19.27 -15.90
C LYS A 108 -1.39 -20.43 -14.97
N MET A 109 -2.63 -20.49 -14.51
CA MET A 109 -3.25 -21.75 -14.08
C MET A 109 -4.17 -22.25 -15.20
N GLY A 110 -3.56 -22.58 -16.33
CA GLY A 110 -4.19 -23.43 -17.34
C GLY A 110 -3.88 -24.89 -17.01
N LEU A 111 -4.96 -25.68 -16.91
CA LEU A 111 -5.04 -27.15 -17.07
C LEU A 111 -3.91 -28.02 -16.48
#